data_AF-A0A2D8EHZ6-F1
#
_entry.id   AF-A0A2D8EHZ6-F1
#
_cell.length_a   1.000
_cell.length_b   1.000
_cell.length_c   1.000
_cell.angle_alpha   90.00
_cell.angle_beta   90.00
_cell.angle_gamma   90.00
#
_symmetry.space_group_name_H-M   'P 1'
#
loop_
_entity.id
_entity.type
_entity.pdbx_description
1 polymer ?
#
loop_
_entity_poly.entity_id
_entity_poly.type
_entity_poly.pdbx_seq_one_letter_code
_entity_poly.pdbx_strand_id
1 'polypeptide(L)'
;MRVERRGKIEPLTPRWILFLREAMGGVDLDAIQSSEVLRADFACLSGLIALEIKSLEEDGTERMDNLTDELRQRPDWPEFLGSAPVQAMTRHMDDPEAVNAKFVNRIGRAIVNHLKKANKQLGAHQDNFPRKNLVRLMLLINEDHELYEPALIAHIVQRALKRTKDGRPLYPNIDTVIFTSERHATVKNGQVVFPLIAVEGSGLETDIWKRTIVDHLFERWANWTHTPTYKGNPKDVAFTTLDHVPEKMARQDLWRLQYRRRPYMAHISDEDLRDRFDEAMATSMLTMHKHAPVKPSIAVRDQAIILFTHVMMEMSERGITAPKFALESKRLVAAAGRLNMPPPVVTWFESMDRR
;
A
#
# COMPACT_ATOMS: atom_id res chain seq x y z
N MET A 1 -10.55 11.01 5.72
CA MET A 1 -11.77 10.18 5.87
C MET A 1 -11.36 8.76 5.54
N ARG A 2 -11.46 7.80 6.48
CA ARG A 2 -11.12 6.40 6.22
C ARG A 2 -12.30 5.73 5.54
N VAL A 3 -12.03 5.00 4.47
CA VAL A 3 -13.03 4.23 3.75
C VAL A 3 -12.77 2.76 4.08
N GLU A 4 -13.81 2.07 4.52
CA GLU A 4 -13.76 0.66 4.87
C GLU A 4 -14.53 -0.14 3.84
N ARG A 5 -14.05 -1.34 3.53
CA ARG A 5 -14.80 -2.32 2.73
C ARG A 5 -15.09 -3.55 3.57
N ARG A 6 -16.29 -4.10 3.39
CA ARG A 6 -16.78 -5.29 4.10
C ARG A 6 -17.03 -6.42 3.11
N GLY A 7 -16.94 -7.65 3.60
CA GLY A 7 -17.21 -8.85 2.81
C GLY A 7 -16.00 -9.35 2.03
N LYS A 8 -16.24 -10.28 1.11
CA LYS A 8 -15.20 -10.87 0.27
C LYS A 8 -14.70 -9.84 -0.75
N ILE A 9 -13.39 -9.79 -0.93
CA ILE A 9 -12.76 -8.97 -1.97
C ILE A 9 -12.78 -9.80 -3.25
N GLU A 10 -13.47 -9.27 -4.26
CA GLU A 10 -13.50 -9.90 -5.58
C GLU A 10 -12.30 -9.43 -6.41
N PRO A 11 -11.66 -10.32 -7.17
CA PRO A 11 -10.51 -9.98 -8.00
C PRO A 11 -10.91 -9.03 -9.13
N LEU A 12 -10.02 -8.10 -9.46
CA LEU A 12 -10.23 -7.06 -10.47
C LEU A 12 -10.02 -7.58 -11.89
N THR A 13 -9.03 -8.44 -12.11
CA THR A 13 -8.70 -8.93 -13.45
C THR A 13 -9.89 -9.57 -14.16
N PRO A 14 -10.68 -10.49 -13.55
CA PRO A 14 -11.86 -11.06 -14.21
C PRO A 14 -12.90 -10.01 -14.60
N ARG A 15 -13.08 -8.96 -13.78
CA ARG A 15 -14.03 -7.88 -14.06
C ARG A 15 -13.57 -7.02 -15.25
N TRP A 16 -12.27 -6.75 -15.35
CA TRP A 16 -11.68 -6.10 -16.52
C TRP A 16 -11.80 -6.95 -17.79
N ILE A 17 -11.58 -8.26 -17.70
CA ILE A 17 -11.77 -9.18 -18.84
C ILE A 17 -13.21 -9.14 -19.35
N LEU A 18 -14.20 -9.18 -18.45
CA LEU A 18 -15.62 -9.07 -18.81
C LEU A 18 -15.91 -7.74 -19.51
N PHE A 19 -15.45 -6.63 -18.95
CA PHE A 19 -15.58 -5.31 -19.57
C PHE A 19 -14.97 -5.26 -20.99
N LEU A 20 -13.75 -5.79 -21.17
CA LEU A 20 -13.10 -5.78 -22.47
C LEU A 20 -13.93 -6.55 -23.50
N ARG A 21 -14.49 -7.72 -23.13
CA ARG A 21 -15.34 -8.51 -24.01
C ARG A 21 -16.65 -7.79 -24.35
N GLU A 22 -17.39 -7.36 -23.32
CA GLU A 22 -18.76 -6.85 -23.48
C GLU A 22 -18.82 -5.42 -24.01
N ALA A 23 -17.97 -4.53 -23.49
CA ALA A 23 -18.06 -3.10 -23.77
C ALA A 23 -17.02 -2.62 -24.78
N MET A 24 -15.90 -3.33 -24.96
CA MET A 24 -14.86 -2.96 -25.93
C MET A 24 -14.88 -3.82 -27.21
N GLY A 25 -15.76 -4.82 -27.28
CA GLY A 25 -15.77 -5.79 -28.38
C GLY A 25 -14.44 -6.55 -28.46
N GLY A 26 -13.85 -6.82 -27.29
CA GLY A 26 -12.54 -7.42 -27.14
C GLY A 26 -12.55 -8.89 -27.51
N VAL A 27 -11.58 -9.27 -28.34
CA VAL A 27 -11.28 -10.65 -28.69
C VAL A 27 -10.09 -11.10 -27.83
N ASP A 28 -10.32 -12.14 -27.04
CA ASP A 28 -9.30 -12.83 -26.26
C ASP A 28 -8.44 -13.68 -27.22
N LEU A 29 -7.17 -13.31 -27.35
CA LEU A 29 -6.28 -13.93 -28.32
C LEU A 29 -5.68 -15.25 -27.82
N ASP A 30 -5.71 -15.50 -26.52
CA ASP A 30 -5.28 -16.77 -25.93
C ASP A 30 -6.32 -17.86 -26.10
N ALA A 31 -7.60 -17.50 -26.15
CA ALA A 31 -8.68 -18.45 -26.39
C ALA A 31 -8.74 -19.00 -27.83
N ILE A 32 -8.11 -18.32 -28.80
CA ILE A 32 -8.31 -18.59 -30.24
C ILE A 32 -7.08 -19.22 -30.90
N GLN A 33 -5.89 -18.99 -30.37
CA GLN A 33 -4.64 -19.40 -31.03
C GLN A 33 -3.69 -20.10 -30.05
N SER A 34 -2.82 -20.98 -30.57
CA SER A 34 -1.81 -21.67 -29.75
C SER A 34 -0.99 -20.71 -28.89
N SER A 35 -0.70 -21.10 -27.65
CA SER A 35 0.09 -20.35 -26.65
C SER A 35 1.54 -20.11 -27.05
N GLU A 36 2.01 -20.70 -28.15
CA GLU A 36 3.39 -20.60 -28.63
C GLU A 36 3.69 -19.29 -29.38
N VAL A 37 2.66 -18.57 -29.85
CA VAL A 37 2.85 -17.30 -30.58
C VAL A 37 2.81 -16.12 -29.60
N LEU A 38 3.93 -15.39 -29.50
CA LEU A 38 4.01 -14.19 -28.68
C LEU A 38 3.09 -13.08 -29.24
N ARG A 39 2.11 -12.64 -28.45
CA ARG A 39 1.13 -11.61 -28.82
C ARG A 39 0.57 -10.93 -27.56
N ALA A 40 -0.23 -9.89 -27.78
CA ALA A 40 -1.04 -9.26 -26.75
C ALA A 40 -2.19 -10.18 -26.32
N ASP A 41 -2.70 -10.00 -25.10
CA ASP A 41 -3.81 -10.81 -24.57
C ASP A 41 -5.14 -10.49 -25.28
N PHE A 42 -5.40 -9.21 -25.59
CA PHE A 42 -6.67 -8.76 -26.19
C PHE A 42 -6.46 -7.89 -27.42
N ALA A 43 -7.35 -8.07 -28.41
CA ALA A 43 -7.59 -7.11 -29.49
C ALA A 43 -8.98 -6.48 -29.32
N CYS A 44 -9.07 -5.17 -29.12
CA CYS A 44 -10.33 -4.44 -28.91
C CYS A 44 -10.64 -3.46 -30.05
N LEU A 45 -11.91 -3.03 -30.12
CA LEU A 45 -12.39 -2.07 -31.13
C LEU A 45 -12.00 -2.47 -32.56
N SER A 46 -12.31 -3.72 -32.92
CA SER A 46 -11.98 -4.31 -34.22
C SER A 46 -10.48 -4.27 -34.55
N GLY A 47 -9.63 -4.51 -33.54
CA GLY A 47 -8.17 -4.55 -33.66
C GLY A 47 -7.49 -3.17 -33.68
N LEU A 48 -8.19 -2.10 -33.33
CA LEU A 48 -7.59 -0.77 -33.16
C LEU A 48 -6.73 -0.69 -31.88
N ILE A 49 -7.06 -1.48 -30.86
CA ILE A 49 -6.32 -1.56 -29.61
C ILE A 49 -5.74 -2.98 -29.49
N ALA A 50 -4.42 -3.06 -29.26
CA ALA A 50 -3.77 -4.24 -28.71
C ALA A 50 -3.52 -4.00 -27.22
N LEU A 51 -4.00 -4.90 -26.36
CA LEU A 51 -3.97 -4.72 -24.91
C LEU A 51 -3.32 -5.93 -24.24
N GLU A 52 -2.31 -5.64 -23.41
CA GLU A 52 -1.66 -6.60 -22.54
C GLU A 52 -2.08 -6.38 -21.09
N ILE A 53 -2.56 -7.41 -20.40
CA ILE A 53 -2.97 -7.38 -19.00
C ILE A 53 -1.82 -7.91 -18.14
N LYS A 54 -1.42 -7.13 -17.13
CA LYS A 54 -0.48 -7.57 -16.10
C LYS A 54 -1.10 -7.34 -14.73
N SER A 55 -1.38 -8.45 -14.05
CA SER A 55 -1.89 -8.44 -12.68
C SER A 55 -0.73 -8.47 -11.69
N LEU A 56 -0.79 -7.60 -10.69
CA LEU A 56 0.06 -7.62 -9.51
C LEU A 56 -0.63 -8.50 -8.47
N GLU A 57 -0.41 -9.81 -8.56
CA GLU A 57 -1.03 -10.82 -7.67
C GLU A 57 -0.19 -11.11 -6.43
N GLU A 58 1.14 -11.00 -6.55
CA GLU A 58 2.05 -11.19 -5.43
C GLU A 58 2.03 -9.97 -4.51
N ASP A 59 1.76 -10.22 -3.23
CA ASP A 59 1.98 -9.23 -2.18
C ASP A 59 3.49 -9.02 -2.05
N GLY A 60 3.99 -7.86 -2.49
CA GLY A 60 5.40 -7.53 -2.51
C GLY A 60 6.08 -7.53 -1.12
N THR A 61 5.34 -7.83 -0.06
CA THR A 61 5.77 -7.88 1.35
C THR A 61 7.06 -8.67 1.54
N GLU A 62 7.20 -9.90 1.05
CA GLU A 62 8.45 -10.67 1.23
C GLU A 62 9.67 -9.94 0.63
N ARG A 63 9.47 -9.28 -0.51
CA ARG A 63 10.53 -8.51 -1.17
C ARG A 63 10.90 -7.26 -0.37
N MET A 64 9.94 -6.67 0.33
CA MET A 64 10.15 -5.54 1.22
C MET A 64 10.77 -5.95 2.55
N ASP A 65 10.38 -7.10 3.09
CA ASP A 65 10.95 -7.68 4.31
C ASP A 65 12.43 -7.98 4.11
N ASN A 66 12.81 -8.59 2.98
CA ASN A 66 14.21 -8.81 2.62
C ASN A 66 15.02 -7.50 2.57
N LEU A 67 14.45 -6.41 2.02
CA LEU A 67 15.13 -5.10 2.03
C LEU A 67 15.21 -4.52 3.44
N THR A 68 14.17 -4.69 4.25
CA THR A 68 14.15 -4.26 5.66
C THR A 68 15.21 -4.99 6.46
N ASP A 69 15.37 -6.30 6.27
CA ASP A 69 16.39 -7.12 6.93
C ASP A 69 17.81 -6.71 6.49
N GLU A 70 18.03 -6.39 5.21
CA GLU A 70 19.29 -5.81 4.71
C GLU A 70 19.61 -4.49 5.44
N LEU A 71 18.62 -3.60 5.57
CA LEU A 71 18.81 -2.30 6.18
C LEU A 71 18.94 -2.36 7.71
N ARG A 72 18.33 -3.36 8.36
CA ARG A 72 18.44 -3.61 9.81
C ARG A 72 19.88 -3.87 10.26
N GLN A 73 20.77 -4.29 9.36
CA GLN A 73 22.18 -4.49 9.67
C GLN A 73 22.98 -3.19 9.80
N ARG A 74 22.38 -2.04 9.46
CA ARG A 74 23.08 -0.75 9.54
C ARG A 74 23.14 -0.24 10.98
N PRO A 75 24.23 0.45 11.38
CA PRO A 75 24.35 1.03 12.72
C PRO A 75 23.32 2.14 13.03
N ASP A 76 22.88 2.87 12.00
CA ASP A 76 21.89 3.96 12.10
C ASP A 76 20.44 3.46 11.96
N TRP A 77 20.22 2.14 12.00
CA TRP A 77 18.88 1.58 11.87
C TRP A 77 18.02 1.91 13.10
N PRO A 78 16.87 2.57 12.95
CA PRO A 78 16.01 2.92 14.06
C PRO A 78 15.31 1.69 14.66
N GLU A 79 15.33 1.61 15.99
CA GLU A 79 14.57 0.61 16.73
C GLU A 79 13.11 1.05 16.86
N PHE A 80 12.20 0.30 16.26
CA PHE A 80 10.76 0.47 16.43
C PHE A 80 10.16 -0.72 17.16
N LEU A 81 9.17 -0.44 18.00
CA LEU A 81 8.30 -1.48 18.52
C LEU A 81 7.21 -1.74 17.46
N GLY A 82 7.15 -2.96 16.91
CA GLY A 82 6.19 -3.34 15.87
C GLY A 82 6.54 -2.83 14.46
N SER A 83 5.54 -2.72 13.59
CA SER A 83 5.68 -2.23 12.20
C SER A 83 5.53 -0.72 12.14
N ALA A 84 6.34 -0.04 11.32
CA ALA A 84 6.26 1.39 11.06
C ALA A 84 6.21 1.71 9.56
N PRO A 85 5.54 2.82 9.15
CA PRO A 85 5.62 3.28 7.77
C PRO A 85 7.07 3.53 7.34
N VAL A 86 7.42 3.21 6.09
CA VAL A 86 8.79 3.38 5.55
C VAL A 86 9.29 4.82 5.71
N GLN A 87 8.41 5.80 5.53
CA GLN A 87 8.75 7.22 5.68
C GLN A 87 9.05 7.58 7.14
N ALA A 88 8.37 6.95 8.10
CA ALA A 88 8.65 7.14 9.53
C ALA A 88 10.01 6.53 9.90
N MET A 89 10.36 5.39 9.31
CA MET A 89 11.64 4.72 9.54
C MET A 89 12.81 5.48 8.90
N THR A 90 12.69 5.83 7.63
CA THR A 90 13.81 6.41 6.88
C THR A 90 14.25 7.78 7.40
N ARG A 91 13.36 8.55 8.03
CA ARG A 91 13.68 9.88 8.61
C ARG A 91 14.74 9.87 9.71
N HIS A 92 14.96 8.73 10.36
CA HIS A 92 15.96 8.59 11.44
C HIS A 92 17.32 8.08 10.96
N MET A 93 17.45 7.78 9.67
CA MET A 93 18.68 7.28 9.07
C MET A 93 19.55 8.43 8.56
N ASP A 94 20.85 8.19 8.39
CA ASP A 94 21.81 9.21 7.96
C ASP A 94 21.59 9.66 6.49
N ASP A 95 21.06 8.76 5.64
CA ASP A 95 20.87 8.95 4.20
C ASP A 95 19.42 8.65 3.73
N PRO A 96 18.40 9.36 4.26
CA PRO A 96 16.99 9.04 4.08
C PRO A 96 16.57 8.94 2.60
N GLU A 97 17.09 9.82 1.74
CA GLU A 97 16.78 9.84 0.31
C GLU A 97 17.30 8.59 -0.42
N ALA A 98 18.53 8.17 -0.12
CA ALA A 98 19.15 7.01 -0.75
C ALA A 98 18.43 5.71 -0.32
N VAL A 99 18.03 5.62 0.94
CA VAL A 99 17.23 4.49 1.45
C VAL A 99 15.86 4.48 0.78
N ASN A 100 15.15 5.61 0.73
CA ASN A 100 13.87 5.70 0.03
C ASN A 100 13.99 5.30 -1.45
N ALA A 101 15.06 5.70 -2.13
CA ALA A 101 15.33 5.28 -3.50
C ALA A 101 15.50 3.75 -3.62
N LYS A 102 16.10 3.06 -2.63
CA LYS A 102 16.19 1.59 -2.60
C LYS A 102 14.81 0.95 -2.48
N PHE A 103 13.93 1.47 -1.62
CA PHE A 103 12.53 1.01 -1.48
C PHE A 103 11.78 1.14 -2.81
N VAL A 104 11.79 2.33 -3.40
CA VAL A 104 11.14 2.61 -4.70
C VAL A 104 11.68 1.69 -5.80
N ASN A 105 13.01 1.52 -5.87
CA ASN A 105 13.63 0.64 -6.85
C ASN A 105 13.23 -0.83 -6.64
N ARG A 106 13.13 -1.29 -5.38
CA ARG A 106 12.77 -2.68 -5.04
C ARG A 106 11.33 -3.00 -5.43
N ILE A 107 10.38 -2.12 -5.13
CA ILE A 107 8.99 -2.21 -5.59
C ILE A 107 8.94 -2.16 -7.11
N GLY A 108 9.70 -1.23 -7.71
CA GLY A 108 9.75 -1.00 -9.15
C GLY A 108 10.25 -2.18 -9.98
N ARG A 109 11.01 -3.12 -9.42
CA ARG A 109 11.53 -4.28 -10.18
C ARG A 109 10.41 -5.12 -10.82
N ALA A 110 9.34 -5.42 -10.08
CA ALA A 110 8.22 -6.19 -10.64
C ALA A 110 7.53 -5.43 -11.78
N ILE A 111 7.25 -4.15 -11.57
CA ILE A 111 6.60 -3.28 -12.56
C ILE A 111 7.45 -3.17 -13.83
N VAL A 112 8.77 -2.97 -13.69
CA VAL A 112 9.71 -2.91 -14.81
C VAL A 112 9.78 -4.23 -15.57
N ASN A 113 9.73 -5.37 -14.87
CA ASN A 113 9.67 -6.68 -15.51
C ASN A 113 8.37 -6.87 -16.31
N HIS A 114 7.24 -6.41 -15.77
CA HIS A 114 5.96 -6.42 -16.49
C HIS A 114 6.01 -5.53 -17.74
N LEU A 115 6.56 -4.31 -17.64
CA LEU A 115 6.77 -3.42 -18.79
C LEU A 115 7.63 -4.08 -19.88
N LYS A 116 8.73 -4.74 -19.50
CA LYS A 116 9.61 -5.45 -20.44
C LYS A 116 8.86 -6.56 -21.17
N LYS A 117 8.06 -7.36 -20.46
CA LYS A 117 7.26 -8.46 -21.06
C LYS A 117 6.19 -7.90 -22.00
N ALA A 118 5.41 -6.92 -21.53
CA ALA A 118 4.35 -6.28 -22.32
C ALA A 118 4.89 -5.63 -23.59
N ASN A 119 6.02 -4.92 -23.51
CA ASN A 119 6.67 -4.32 -24.69
C ASN A 119 7.06 -5.37 -25.75
N LYS A 120 7.50 -6.56 -25.32
CA LYS A 120 7.83 -7.66 -26.23
C LYS A 120 6.56 -8.22 -26.89
N GLN A 121 5.52 -8.48 -26.09
CA GLN A 121 4.24 -9.02 -26.54
C GLN A 121 3.50 -8.08 -27.51
N LEU A 122 3.42 -6.80 -27.18
CA LEU A 122 2.80 -5.77 -28.02
C LEU A 122 3.59 -5.54 -29.32
N GLY A 123 4.93 -5.61 -29.27
CA GLY A 123 5.77 -5.56 -30.46
C GLY A 123 5.49 -6.73 -31.40
N ALA A 124 5.56 -7.97 -30.88
CA ALA A 124 5.28 -9.16 -31.69
C ALA A 124 3.83 -9.19 -32.21
N HIS A 125 2.87 -8.66 -31.45
CA HIS A 125 1.49 -8.51 -31.94
C HIS A 125 1.44 -7.59 -33.17
N GLN A 126 2.10 -6.44 -33.13
CA GLN A 126 2.14 -5.52 -34.28
C GLN A 126 2.84 -6.16 -35.50
N ASP A 127 3.88 -6.95 -35.29
CA ASP A 127 4.59 -7.64 -36.37
C ASP A 127 3.73 -8.74 -37.01
N ASN A 128 2.99 -9.50 -36.19
CA ASN A 128 2.13 -10.61 -36.64
C ASN A 128 0.79 -10.12 -37.24
N PHE A 129 0.29 -8.97 -36.76
CA PHE A 129 -1.00 -8.38 -37.17
C PHE A 129 -0.80 -6.91 -37.56
N PRO A 130 -0.04 -6.64 -38.65
CA PRO A 130 0.33 -5.28 -39.01
C PRO A 130 -0.90 -4.44 -39.34
N ARG A 131 -1.04 -3.32 -38.63
CA ARG A 131 -2.11 -2.37 -38.82
C ARG A 131 -1.55 -0.95 -38.80
N LYS A 132 -1.99 -0.12 -39.75
CA LYS A 132 -1.56 1.28 -39.85
C LYS A 132 -1.90 2.09 -38.60
N ASN A 133 -3.10 1.88 -38.06
CA ASN A 133 -3.58 2.53 -36.86
C ASN A 133 -3.71 1.48 -35.75
N LEU A 134 -2.83 1.55 -34.76
CA LEU A 134 -2.82 0.66 -33.61
C LEU A 134 -2.47 1.46 -32.36
N VAL A 135 -3.21 1.22 -31.29
CA VAL A 135 -2.91 1.71 -29.94
C VAL A 135 -2.49 0.52 -29.08
N ARG A 136 -1.27 0.55 -28.56
CA ARG A 136 -0.68 -0.52 -27.76
C ARG A 136 -0.73 -0.16 -26.29
N LEU A 137 -1.61 -0.84 -25.56
CA LEU A 137 -1.91 -0.57 -24.16
C LEU A 137 -1.38 -1.68 -23.27
N MET A 138 -0.87 -1.29 -22.11
CA MET A 138 -0.66 -2.21 -21.00
C MET A 138 -1.63 -1.85 -19.88
N LEU A 139 -2.47 -2.79 -19.46
CA LEU A 139 -3.33 -2.66 -18.29
C LEU A 139 -2.63 -3.30 -17.09
N LEU A 140 -2.19 -2.48 -16.14
CA LEU A 140 -1.56 -2.90 -14.89
C LEU A 140 -2.61 -2.86 -13.76
N ILE A 141 -2.94 -4.04 -13.22
CA ILE A 141 -4.00 -4.21 -12.22
C ILE A 141 -3.36 -4.52 -10.88
N ASN A 142 -3.69 -3.76 -9.83
CA ASN A 142 -3.37 -4.11 -8.46
C ASN A 142 -4.56 -4.83 -7.83
N GLU A 143 -4.45 -6.15 -7.65
CA GLU A 143 -5.53 -7.03 -7.16
C GLU A 143 -5.96 -6.68 -5.75
N ASP A 144 -5.01 -6.47 -4.83
CA ASP A 144 -5.38 -6.00 -3.49
C ASP A 144 -4.23 -5.48 -2.60
N HIS A 145 -3.11 -5.06 -3.18
CA HIS A 145 -1.89 -4.85 -2.38
C HIS A 145 -1.66 -3.40 -2.02
N GLU A 146 -1.42 -3.16 -0.73
CA GLU A 146 -1.19 -1.83 -0.17
C GLU A 146 0.12 -1.18 -0.65
N LEU A 147 1.12 -1.99 -1.00
CA LEU A 147 2.43 -1.49 -1.44
C LEU A 147 2.40 -0.76 -2.79
N TYR A 148 1.37 -0.99 -3.61
CA TYR A 148 1.25 -0.44 -4.95
C TYR A 148 0.42 0.84 -4.97
N GLU A 149 0.86 1.84 -4.21
CA GLU A 149 0.21 3.15 -4.14
C GLU A 149 0.15 3.85 -5.51
N PRO A 150 -0.98 4.48 -5.88
CA PRO A 150 -1.17 4.98 -7.24
C PRO A 150 -0.12 6.01 -7.71
N ALA A 151 0.27 6.94 -6.84
CA ALA A 151 1.28 7.95 -7.16
C ALA A 151 2.69 7.34 -7.33
N LEU A 152 3.03 6.34 -6.50
CA LEU A 152 4.29 5.61 -6.59
C LEU A 152 4.36 4.81 -7.89
N ILE A 153 3.29 4.08 -8.24
CA ILE A 153 3.22 3.32 -9.49
C ILE A 153 3.35 4.26 -10.69
N ALA A 154 2.58 5.36 -10.71
CA ALA A 154 2.66 6.34 -11.78
C ALA A 154 4.09 6.89 -11.94
N HIS A 155 4.77 7.20 -10.82
CA HIS A 155 6.17 7.64 -10.84
C HIS A 155 7.12 6.59 -11.43
N ILE A 156 7.03 5.34 -10.96
CA ILE A 156 7.89 4.24 -11.43
C ILE A 156 7.69 3.99 -12.93
N VAL A 157 6.44 3.89 -13.37
CA VAL A 157 6.08 3.66 -14.78
C VAL A 157 6.55 4.83 -15.64
N GLN A 158 6.28 6.07 -15.22
CA GLN A 158 6.69 7.25 -15.97
C GLN A 158 8.22 7.31 -16.11
N ARG A 159 8.95 7.05 -15.03
CA ARG A 159 10.42 7.00 -15.04
C ARG A 159 10.91 5.92 -16.00
N ALA A 160 10.29 4.74 -15.99
CA ALA A 160 10.67 3.62 -16.86
C ALA A 160 10.40 3.93 -18.34
N LEU A 161 9.23 4.47 -18.70
CA LEU A 161 8.86 4.80 -20.08
C LEU A 161 9.72 5.93 -20.67
N LYS A 162 10.20 6.87 -19.84
CA LYS A 162 11.12 7.95 -20.26
C LYS A 162 12.57 7.50 -20.48
N ARG A 163 12.93 6.27 -20.09
CA ARG A 163 14.30 5.78 -20.29
C ARG A 163 14.59 5.59 -21.76
N THR A 164 15.75 6.04 -22.18
CA THR A 164 16.27 5.82 -23.52
C THR A 164 17.52 4.95 -23.49
N LYS A 165 17.75 4.22 -24.59
CA LYS A 165 18.99 3.50 -24.88
C LYS A 165 19.34 3.80 -26.33
N ASP A 166 20.58 4.24 -26.58
CA ASP A 166 21.06 4.62 -27.92
C ASP A 166 20.14 5.62 -28.63
N GLY A 167 19.64 6.61 -27.87
CA GLY A 167 18.73 7.66 -28.36
C GLY A 167 17.28 7.21 -28.61
N ARG A 168 16.93 5.94 -28.37
CA ARG A 168 15.59 5.40 -28.59
C ARG A 168 14.89 5.10 -27.27
N PRO A 169 13.55 5.23 -27.17
CA PRO A 169 12.80 4.78 -26.00
C PRO A 169 13.07 3.30 -25.72
N LEU A 170 13.25 2.95 -24.44
CA LEU A 170 13.52 1.57 -24.01
C LEU A 170 12.29 0.66 -24.21
N TYR A 171 11.09 1.23 -24.14
CA TYR A 171 9.81 0.54 -24.32
C TYR A 171 8.99 1.16 -25.46
N PRO A 172 9.47 1.09 -26.71
CA PRO A 172 8.85 1.80 -27.84
C PRO A 172 7.50 1.20 -28.27
N ASN A 173 7.15 0.01 -27.78
CA ASN A 173 5.93 -0.70 -28.14
C ASN A 173 4.79 -0.52 -27.13
N ILE A 174 4.95 0.38 -26.17
CA ILE A 174 3.91 0.74 -25.21
C ILE A 174 3.54 2.20 -25.47
N ASP A 175 2.32 2.41 -25.97
CA ASP A 175 1.80 3.76 -26.17
C ASP A 175 1.29 4.31 -24.82
N THR A 176 0.57 3.53 -24.03
CA THR A 176 0.09 3.93 -22.69
C THR A 176 0.05 2.75 -21.73
N VAL A 177 0.36 3.02 -20.46
CA VAL A 177 0.09 2.12 -19.35
C VAL A 177 -1.10 2.64 -18.56
N ILE A 178 -2.12 1.82 -18.39
CA ILE A 178 -3.28 2.12 -17.55
C ILE A 178 -3.11 1.37 -16.24
N PHE A 179 -3.07 2.09 -15.12
CA PHE A 179 -3.04 1.51 -13.77
C PHE A 179 -4.39 1.63 -13.08
N THR A 180 -4.81 0.57 -12.40
CA THR A 180 -6.06 0.55 -11.63
C THR A 180 -5.92 -0.26 -10.34
N SER A 181 -6.67 0.14 -9.30
CA SER A 181 -6.67 -0.49 -7.99
C SER A 181 -7.99 -0.21 -7.27
N GLU A 182 -8.53 -1.20 -6.57
CA GLU A 182 -9.61 -1.00 -5.59
C GLU A 182 -9.13 -1.14 -4.13
N ARG A 183 -7.83 -1.35 -3.95
CA ARG A 183 -7.17 -1.27 -2.63
C ARG A 183 -6.97 0.17 -2.18
N HIS A 184 -6.87 1.11 -3.12
CA HIS A 184 -6.66 2.53 -2.86
C HIS A 184 -7.84 3.33 -3.36
N ALA A 185 -8.35 4.26 -2.56
CA ALA A 185 -9.49 5.07 -2.93
C ALA A 185 -9.36 6.51 -2.41
N THR A 186 -10.18 7.40 -2.93
CA THR A 186 -10.40 8.73 -2.36
C THR A 186 -11.89 9.02 -2.31
N VAL A 187 -12.26 10.16 -1.73
CA VAL A 187 -13.66 10.60 -1.69
C VAL A 187 -13.83 11.87 -2.52
N LYS A 188 -14.72 11.82 -3.51
CA LYS A 188 -15.11 12.97 -4.34
C LYS A 188 -16.63 13.10 -4.29
N ASN A 189 -17.12 14.29 -3.96
CA ASN A 189 -18.55 14.59 -3.84
C ASN A 189 -19.33 13.55 -2.99
N GLY A 190 -18.73 13.10 -1.88
CA GLY A 190 -19.33 12.11 -0.99
C GLY A 190 -19.32 10.66 -1.49
N GLN A 191 -18.73 10.40 -2.67
CA GLN A 191 -18.61 9.05 -3.24
C GLN A 191 -17.18 8.54 -3.12
N VAL A 192 -17.04 7.25 -2.82
CA VAL A 192 -15.77 6.52 -2.90
C VAL A 192 -15.41 6.35 -4.37
N VAL A 193 -14.21 6.77 -4.74
CA VAL A 193 -13.72 6.69 -6.12
C VAL A 193 -12.35 6.03 -6.16
N PHE A 194 -12.13 5.22 -7.19
CA PHE A 194 -10.94 4.41 -7.38
C PHE A 194 -10.02 4.99 -8.47
N PRO A 195 -8.70 4.83 -8.36
CA PRO A 195 -7.76 5.28 -9.38
C PRO A 195 -7.93 4.51 -10.69
N LEU A 196 -7.99 5.27 -11.78
CA LEU A 196 -7.77 4.81 -13.14
C LEU A 196 -6.79 5.79 -13.80
N ILE A 197 -5.51 5.41 -13.84
CA ILE A 197 -4.40 6.32 -14.17
C ILE A 197 -3.80 5.92 -15.51
N ALA A 198 -3.81 6.83 -16.48
CA ALA A 198 -3.03 6.70 -17.71
C ALA A 198 -1.64 7.31 -17.51
N VAL A 199 -0.59 6.52 -17.80
CA VAL A 199 0.79 6.99 -17.91
C VAL A 199 1.22 6.86 -19.36
N GLU A 200 1.44 8.00 -20.01
CA GLU A 200 1.74 8.07 -21.43
C GLU A 200 3.20 7.66 -21.70
N GLY A 201 3.37 6.82 -22.71
CA GLY A 201 4.67 6.51 -23.31
C GLY A 201 4.99 7.44 -24.48
N SER A 202 6.19 7.28 -25.04
CA SER A 202 6.66 8.12 -26.15
C SER A 202 5.77 8.06 -27.40
N GLY A 203 5.01 6.97 -27.58
CA GLY A 203 4.12 6.79 -28.73
C GLY A 203 2.88 7.70 -28.73
N LEU A 204 2.51 8.30 -27.58
CA LEU A 204 1.44 9.32 -27.52
C LEU A 204 1.98 10.74 -27.70
N GLU A 205 3.26 10.99 -27.45
CA GLU A 205 3.87 12.30 -27.69
C GLU A 205 3.83 12.67 -29.18
N THR A 206 3.83 11.68 -30.06
CA THR A 206 3.82 11.86 -31.52
C THR A 206 2.43 11.79 -32.16
N ASP A 207 1.50 11.03 -31.56
CA ASP A 207 0.20 10.70 -32.15
C ASP A 207 -0.98 11.03 -31.21
N ILE A 208 -1.41 12.30 -31.21
CA ILE A 208 -2.45 12.83 -30.30
C ILE A 208 -3.76 12.03 -30.37
N TRP A 209 -4.11 11.49 -31.54
CA TRP A 209 -5.35 10.70 -31.72
C TRP A 209 -5.40 9.45 -30.83
N LYS A 210 -4.26 8.89 -30.43
CA LYS A 210 -4.21 7.74 -29.51
C LYS A 210 -4.76 8.10 -28.13
N ARG A 211 -4.59 9.36 -27.68
CA ARG A 211 -5.15 9.85 -26.42
C ARG A 211 -6.68 9.77 -26.42
N THR A 212 -7.32 10.13 -27.53
CA THR A 212 -8.77 10.03 -27.69
C THR A 212 -9.28 8.59 -27.56
N ILE A 213 -8.50 7.61 -28.02
CA ILE A 213 -8.84 6.19 -27.86
C ILE A 213 -8.71 5.74 -26.39
N VAL A 214 -7.72 6.24 -25.66
CA VAL A 214 -7.56 5.98 -24.22
C VAL A 214 -8.70 6.63 -23.42
N ASP A 215 -9.06 7.88 -23.72
CA ASP A 215 -10.20 8.57 -23.10
C ASP A 215 -11.51 7.80 -23.33
N HIS A 216 -11.72 7.28 -24.55
CA HIS A 216 -12.89 6.47 -24.89
C HIS A 216 -12.96 5.16 -24.11
N LEU A 217 -11.81 4.53 -23.80
CA LEU A 217 -11.76 3.35 -22.93
C LEU A 217 -12.25 3.71 -21.51
N PHE A 218 -11.80 4.84 -20.96
CA PHE A 218 -12.22 5.31 -19.63
C PHE A 218 -13.71 5.66 -19.58
N GLU A 219 -14.23 6.31 -20.62
CA GLU A 219 -15.67 6.61 -20.73
C GLU A 219 -16.51 5.34 -20.82
N ARG A 220 -16.08 4.35 -21.61
CA ARG A 220 -16.77 3.05 -21.68
C ARG A 220 -16.72 2.30 -20.36
N TRP A 221 -15.60 2.31 -19.66
CA TRP A 221 -15.49 1.70 -18.33
C TRP A 221 -16.47 2.32 -17.34
N ALA A 222 -16.52 3.64 -17.29
CA ALA A 222 -17.43 4.39 -16.42
C ALA A 222 -18.90 4.09 -16.73
N ASN A 223 -19.25 4.04 -18.01
CA ASN A 223 -20.61 3.73 -18.44
C ASN A 223 -21.00 2.28 -18.11
N TRP A 224 -20.11 1.31 -18.35
CA TRP A 224 -20.34 -0.10 -18.05
C TRP A 224 -20.43 -0.38 -16.54
N THR A 225 -19.67 0.35 -15.73
CA THR A 225 -19.73 0.27 -14.25
C THR A 225 -20.77 1.20 -13.62
N HIS A 226 -21.52 1.98 -14.42
CA HIS A 226 -22.47 2.98 -13.96
C HIS A 226 -21.91 3.95 -12.90
N THR A 227 -20.62 4.29 -13.01
CA THR A 227 -19.90 5.08 -12.02
C THR A 227 -19.46 6.43 -12.60
N PRO A 228 -19.67 7.56 -11.90
CA PRO A 228 -19.19 8.86 -12.35
C PRO A 228 -17.66 8.93 -12.47
N THR A 229 -17.16 9.68 -13.46
CA THR A 229 -15.72 9.92 -13.62
C THR A 229 -15.33 11.30 -13.09
N TYR A 230 -14.13 11.35 -12.52
CA TYR A 230 -13.51 12.60 -12.06
C TYR A 230 -12.12 12.69 -12.68
N LYS A 231 -11.92 13.65 -13.57
CA LYS A 231 -10.60 13.90 -14.19
C LYS A 231 -9.74 14.74 -13.24
N GLY A 232 -8.44 14.41 -13.18
CA GLY A 232 -7.48 15.13 -12.36
C GLY A 232 -6.07 14.54 -12.50
N ASN A 233 -5.07 15.25 -11.99
CA ASN A 233 -3.71 14.74 -11.93
C ASN A 233 -3.57 13.81 -10.71
N PRO A 234 -3.06 12.58 -10.87
CA PRO A 234 -2.90 11.65 -9.74
C PRO A 234 -2.00 12.19 -8.63
N LYS A 235 -1.09 13.14 -8.92
CA LYS A 235 -0.26 13.79 -7.89
C LYS A 235 -1.04 14.75 -6.99
N ASP A 236 -2.17 15.27 -7.47
CA ASP A 236 -3.01 16.23 -6.76
C ASP A 236 -4.12 15.52 -5.97
N VAL A 237 -4.14 14.19 -6.00
CA VAL A 237 -5.14 13.35 -5.34
C VAL A 237 -4.48 12.52 -4.25
N ALA A 238 -4.84 12.79 -3.01
CA ALA A 238 -4.49 11.91 -1.89
C ALA A 238 -5.39 10.68 -1.92
N PHE A 239 -4.83 9.55 -2.35
CA PHE A 239 -5.44 8.25 -2.19
C PHE A 239 -5.11 7.70 -0.80
N THR A 240 -6.07 6.99 -0.20
CA THR A 240 -5.91 6.27 1.05
C THR A 240 -6.15 4.79 0.82
N THR A 241 -5.41 3.95 1.52
CA THR A 241 -5.66 2.50 1.53
C THR A 241 -7.02 2.20 2.17
N LEU A 242 -7.77 1.30 1.55
CA LEU A 242 -9.03 0.79 2.09
C LEU A 242 -8.78 -0.24 3.18
N ASP A 243 -9.34 0.01 4.36
CA ASP A 243 -9.30 -0.94 5.47
C ASP A 243 -10.31 -2.07 5.19
N HIS A 244 -9.81 -3.31 5.10
CA HIS A 244 -10.68 -4.48 4.98
C HIS A 244 -11.20 -4.91 6.35
N VAL A 245 -12.53 -5.01 6.47
CA VAL A 245 -13.20 -5.51 7.67
C VAL A 245 -13.79 -6.89 7.35
N PRO A 246 -13.07 -7.99 7.64
CA PRO A 246 -13.60 -9.34 7.49
C PRO A 246 -14.80 -9.60 8.42
N GLU A 247 -15.62 -10.58 8.05
CA GLU A 247 -16.78 -11.01 8.86
C GLU A 247 -16.39 -11.51 10.26
N LYS A 248 -15.23 -12.18 10.34
CA LYS A 248 -14.61 -12.63 11.58
C LYS A 248 -13.23 -12.00 11.69
N MET A 249 -12.99 -11.30 12.80
CA MET A 249 -11.74 -10.58 13.06
C MET A 249 -11.17 -11.03 14.41
N ALA A 250 -9.85 -11.26 14.46
CA ALA A 250 -9.19 -11.53 15.73
C ALA A 250 -9.27 -10.29 16.64
N ARG A 251 -9.32 -10.50 17.96
CA ARG A 251 -9.49 -9.39 18.94
C ARG A 251 -8.43 -8.29 18.78
N GLN A 252 -7.18 -8.68 18.57
CA GLN A 252 -6.07 -7.75 18.35
C GLN A 252 -6.28 -6.85 17.12
N ASP A 253 -6.80 -7.40 16.02
CA ASP A 253 -7.05 -6.63 14.79
C ASP A 253 -8.26 -5.73 14.94
N LEU A 254 -9.24 -6.15 15.76
CA LEU A 254 -10.37 -5.31 16.14
C LEU A 254 -9.91 -4.09 16.93
N TRP A 255 -9.01 -4.24 17.90
CA TRP A 255 -8.45 -3.11 18.66
C TRP A 255 -7.69 -2.16 17.73
N ARG A 256 -6.87 -2.70 16.83
CA ARG A 256 -6.19 -1.89 15.82
C ARG A 256 -7.17 -1.12 14.93
N LEU A 257 -8.25 -1.76 14.50
CA LEU A 257 -9.31 -1.12 13.72
C LEU A 257 -10.02 -0.03 14.51
N GLN A 258 -10.32 -0.28 15.79
CA GLN A 258 -10.96 0.70 16.68
C GLN A 258 -10.09 1.95 16.85
N TYR A 259 -8.77 1.79 17.04
CA TYR A 259 -7.85 2.91 17.11
C TYR A 259 -7.79 3.67 15.77
N ARG A 260 -7.65 2.96 14.65
CA ARG A 260 -7.67 3.56 13.31
C ARG A 260 -8.92 4.40 13.06
N ARG A 261 -10.10 3.91 13.46
CA ARG A 261 -11.38 4.64 13.34
C ARG A 261 -11.41 5.91 14.16
N ARG A 262 -10.75 5.93 15.33
CA ARG A 262 -10.72 7.07 16.25
C ARG A 262 -9.35 7.17 16.91
N PRO A 263 -8.37 7.83 16.25
CA PRO A 263 -7.00 7.95 16.76
C PRO A 263 -6.97 9.03 17.87
N TYR A 264 -7.56 8.72 19.02
CA TYR A 264 -7.77 9.67 20.10
C TYR A 264 -6.47 10.16 20.77
N MET A 265 -5.33 9.50 20.52
CA MET A 265 -4.03 9.97 20.97
C MET A 265 -3.36 10.89 19.96
N ALA A 266 -3.86 11.05 18.72
CA ALA A 266 -3.22 11.86 17.68
C ALA A 266 -2.93 13.33 18.07
N HIS A 267 -3.64 13.86 19.06
CA HIS A 267 -3.54 15.25 19.49
C HIS A 267 -2.79 15.45 20.82
N ILE A 268 -2.37 14.36 21.48
CA ILE A 268 -1.64 14.45 22.76
C ILE A 268 -0.14 14.61 22.51
N SER A 269 0.57 15.19 23.47
CA SER A 269 2.02 15.36 23.38
C SER A 269 2.77 14.03 23.43
N ASP A 270 4.03 14.00 23.03
CA ASP A 270 4.86 12.78 23.15
C ASP A 270 5.02 12.36 24.62
N GLU A 271 5.03 13.31 25.56
CA GLU A 271 5.09 13.04 27.00
C GLU A 271 3.77 12.43 27.53
N ASP A 272 2.62 12.93 27.08
CA ASP A 272 1.33 12.32 27.42
C ASP A 272 1.18 10.91 26.83
N LEU A 273 1.66 10.70 25.59
CA LEU A 273 1.69 9.39 24.96
C LEU A 273 2.60 8.42 25.73
N ARG A 274 3.73 8.92 26.20
CA ARG A 274 4.64 8.20 27.08
C ARG A 274 3.99 7.84 28.41
N ASP A 275 3.24 8.74 29.02
CA ASP A 275 2.49 8.44 30.23
C ASP A 275 1.47 7.32 30.03
N ARG A 276 0.80 7.25 28.86
CA ARG A 276 -0.09 6.14 28.48
C ARG A 276 0.66 4.83 28.28
N PHE A 277 1.87 4.88 27.70
CA PHE A 277 2.73 3.71 27.59
C PHE A 277 3.07 3.16 28.98
N ASP A 278 3.49 4.02 29.90
CA ASP A 278 3.90 3.62 31.25
C ASP A 278 2.73 3.01 32.03
N GLU A 279 1.50 3.54 31.88
CA GLU A 279 0.27 2.99 32.46
C GLU A 279 -0.01 1.57 31.97
N ALA A 280 0.11 1.35 30.66
CA ALA A 280 -0.07 0.04 30.06
C ALA A 280 1.02 -0.94 30.52
N MET A 281 2.27 -0.48 30.60
CA MET A 281 3.40 -1.30 31.02
C MET A 281 3.37 -1.66 32.50
N ALA A 282 3.02 -0.72 33.40
CA ALA A 282 2.86 -0.99 34.82
C ALA A 282 1.85 -2.13 35.06
N THR A 283 0.69 -2.08 34.39
CA THR A 283 -0.32 -3.13 34.49
C THR A 283 0.15 -4.45 33.87
N SER A 284 0.85 -4.40 32.75
CA SER A 284 1.39 -5.58 32.06
C SER A 284 2.47 -6.27 32.91
N MET A 285 3.34 -5.52 33.59
CA MET A 285 4.35 -6.05 34.51
C MET A 285 3.73 -6.84 35.66
N LEU A 286 2.67 -6.31 36.28
CA LEU A 286 1.95 -7.02 37.33
C LEU A 286 1.36 -8.35 36.84
N THR A 287 0.92 -8.39 35.58
CA THR A 287 0.38 -9.60 34.96
C THR A 287 1.48 -10.63 34.71
N MET A 288 2.58 -10.23 34.07
CA MET A 288 3.64 -11.12 33.57
C MET A 288 4.56 -11.66 34.68
N HIS A 289 4.83 -10.91 35.74
CA HIS A 289 5.74 -11.36 36.79
C HIS A 289 5.06 -12.26 37.81
N LYS A 290 5.58 -13.48 38.03
CA LYS A 290 5.05 -14.45 39.00
C LYS A 290 4.95 -13.90 40.41
N HIS A 291 5.92 -13.06 40.81
CA HIS A 291 6.05 -12.49 42.15
C HIS A 291 5.50 -11.06 42.27
N ALA A 292 4.66 -10.62 41.32
CA ALA A 292 3.99 -9.34 41.43
C ALA A 292 3.14 -9.30 42.72
N PRO A 293 3.16 -8.19 43.47
CA PRO A 293 2.49 -8.09 44.77
C PRO A 293 0.96 -8.16 44.66
N VAL A 294 0.42 -7.78 43.50
CA VAL A 294 -1.01 -7.84 43.20
C VAL A 294 -1.19 -8.30 41.76
N LYS A 295 -2.19 -9.14 41.52
CA LYS A 295 -2.63 -9.51 40.17
C LYS A 295 -3.81 -8.66 39.74
N PRO A 296 -3.75 -7.99 38.58
CA PRO A 296 -4.87 -7.21 38.07
C PRO A 296 -6.03 -8.14 37.71
N SER A 297 -7.26 -7.62 37.77
CA SER A 297 -8.43 -8.33 37.28
C SER A 297 -8.35 -8.54 35.76
N ILE A 298 -9.11 -9.49 35.24
CA ILE A 298 -9.18 -9.75 33.79
C ILE A 298 -9.55 -8.48 33.01
N ALA A 299 -10.52 -7.72 33.49
CA ALA A 299 -10.95 -6.48 32.84
C ALA A 299 -9.83 -5.42 32.78
N VAL A 300 -9.07 -5.26 33.86
CA VAL A 300 -7.94 -4.31 33.92
C VAL A 300 -6.81 -4.75 32.99
N ARG A 301 -6.50 -6.04 32.96
CA ARG A 301 -5.52 -6.62 32.04
C ARG A 301 -5.92 -6.38 30.59
N ASP A 302 -7.17 -6.68 30.24
CA ASP A 302 -7.66 -6.53 28.87
C ASP A 302 -7.62 -5.06 28.42
N GLN A 303 -7.97 -4.11 29.30
CA GLN A 303 -7.82 -2.67 29.01
C GLN A 303 -6.37 -2.24 28.81
N ALA A 304 -5.43 -2.77 29.61
CA ALA A 304 -4.01 -2.46 29.44
C ALA A 304 -3.46 -2.98 28.11
N ILE A 305 -3.90 -4.15 27.64
CA ILE A 305 -3.49 -4.70 26.34
C ILE A 305 -4.07 -3.86 25.18
N ILE A 306 -5.33 -3.41 25.30
CA ILE A 306 -5.95 -2.50 24.33
C ILE A 306 -5.17 -1.18 24.29
N LEU A 307 -4.92 -0.58 25.45
CA LEU A 307 -4.16 0.66 25.57
C LEU A 307 -2.76 0.53 24.97
N PHE A 308 -2.04 -0.55 25.31
CA PHE A 308 -0.74 -0.85 24.74
C PHE A 308 -0.81 -0.94 23.21
N THR A 309 -1.79 -1.66 22.67
CA THR A 309 -2.00 -1.77 21.21
C THR A 309 -2.18 -0.39 20.58
N HIS A 310 -2.99 0.49 21.19
CA HIS A 310 -3.24 1.83 20.66
C HIS A 310 -2.01 2.74 20.73
N VAL A 311 -1.29 2.73 21.86
CA VAL A 311 -0.03 3.47 22.02
C VAL A 311 0.98 3.01 20.98
N MET A 312 1.08 1.69 20.78
CA MET A 312 1.97 1.10 19.80
C MET A 312 1.69 1.55 18.37
N MET A 313 0.41 1.65 18.00
CA MET A 313 0.03 2.20 16.70
C MET A 313 0.37 3.69 16.59
N GLU A 314 0.12 4.47 17.62
CA GLU A 314 0.41 5.91 17.60
C GLU A 314 1.92 6.19 17.52
N MET A 315 2.74 5.44 18.26
CA MET A 315 4.20 5.52 18.18
C MET A 315 4.69 5.22 16.76
N SER A 316 4.12 4.19 16.12
CA SER A 316 4.43 3.81 14.75
C SER A 316 4.10 4.92 13.75
N GLU A 317 2.89 5.48 13.81
CA GLU A 317 2.45 6.56 12.90
C GLU A 317 3.28 7.84 13.06
N ARG A 318 3.69 8.17 14.29
CA ARG A 318 4.55 9.32 14.58
C ARG A 318 6.03 9.07 14.26
N GLY A 319 6.42 7.82 14.02
CA GLY A 319 7.82 7.45 13.90
C GLY A 319 8.61 7.63 15.20
N ILE A 320 8.01 7.34 16.35
CA ILE A 320 8.69 7.34 17.65
C ILE A 320 9.46 6.02 17.81
N THR A 321 10.76 6.13 18.08
CA THR A 321 11.65 4.98 18.28
C THR A 321 11.52 4.42 19.70
N ALA A 322 11.68 3.10 19.82
CA ALA A 322 11.59 2.34 21.07
C ALA A 322 12.46 2.90 22.22
N PRO A 323 13.71 3.35 21.99
CA PRO A 323 14.57 3.83 23.06
C PRO A 323 14.02 5.06 23.78
N LYS A 324 13.21 5.90 23.12
CA LYS A 324 12.54 7.05 23.78
C LYS A 324 11.54 6.59 24.85
N PHE A 325 11.10 5.34 24.77
CA PHE A 325 10.08 4.74 25.62
C PHE A 325 10.65 3.56 26.42
N ALA A 326 11.95 3.55 26.73
CA ALA A 326 12.60 2.53 27.56
C ALA A 326 11.92 2.38 28.93
N LEU A 327 11.88 1.20 29.54
CA LEU A 327 11.27 1.06 30.86
C LEU A 327 12.16 1.69 31.95
N GLU A 328 11.56 2.52 32.80
CA GLU A 328 12.23 3.19 33.92
C GLU A 328 11.39 3.04 35.18
N SER A 329 11.98 2.58 36.30
CA SER A 329 11.22 2.37 37.53
C SER A 329 10.50 3.63 38.00
N LYS A 330 11.16 4.79 37.95
CA LYS A 330 10.55 6.08 38.33
C LYS A 330 9.27 6.37 37.55
N ARG A 331 9.24 6.05 36.26
CA ARG A 331 8.05 6.23 35.42
C ARG A 331 6.97 5.19 35.73
N LEU A 332 7.35 3.95 36.03
CA LEU A 332 6.40 2.94 36.52
C LEU A 332 5.77 3.32 37.86
N VAL A 333 6.53 3.94 38.77
CA VAL A 333 6.05 4.48 40.04
C VAL A 333 5.07 5.63 39.80
N ALA A 334 5.40 6.58 38.91
CA ALA A 334 4.49 7.66 38.54
C ALA A 334 3.17 7.13 37.92
N ALA A 335 3.27 6.14 37.02
CA ALA A 335 2.12 5.47 36.43
C ALA A 335 1.27 4.73 37.47
N ALA A 336 1.90 4.05 38.43
CA ALA A 336 1.21 3.41 39.55
C ALA A 336 0.41 4.43 40.37
N GLY A 337 0.96 5.64 40.57
CA GLY A 337 0.26 6.77 41.18
C GLY A 337 -0.96 7.22 40.37
N ARG A 338 -0.81 7.45 39.06
CA ARG A 338 -1.93 7.83 38.16
C ARG A 338 -3.05 6.78 38.14
N LEU A 339 -2.68 5.50 38.23
CA LEU A 339 -3.61 4.37 38.24
C LEU A 339 -4.18 4.05 39.63
N ASN A 340 -3.82 4.82 40.66
CA ASN A 340 -4.19 4.58 42.07
C ASN A 340 -3.89 3.14 42.53
N MET A 341 -2.73 2.61 42.12
CA MET A 341 -2.29 1.27 42.52
C MET A 341 -1.92 1.24 44.01
N PRO A 342 -2.10 0.10 44.69
CA PRO A 342 -1.86 0.00 46.13
C PRO A 342 -0.36 0.13 46.47
N PRO A 343 0.01 0.59 47.68
CA PRO A 343 1.40 0.85 48.06
C PRO A 343 2.40 -0.30 47.81
N PRO A 344 2.05 -1.59 48.01
CA PRO A 344 2.96 -2.70 47.71
C PRO A 344 3.42 -2.75 46.24
N VAL A 345 2.59 -2.28 45.30
CA VAL A 345 2.94 -2.19 43.88
C VAL A 345 4.00 -1.11 43.64
N VAL A 346 3.83 0.04 44.28
CA VAL A 346 4.79 1.16 44.16
C VAL A 346 6.16 0.73 44.67
N THR A 347 6.24 0.16 45.87
CA THR A 347 7.49 -0.36 46.44
C THR A 347 8.13 -1.45 45.57
N TRP A 348 7.31 -2.28 44.93
CA TRP A 348 7.81 -3.31 44.02
C TRP A 348 8.45 -2.71 42.77
N PHE A 349 7.84 -1.69 42.15
CA PHE A 349 8.45 -0.99 41.03
C PHE A 349 9.75 -0.29 41.43
N GLU A 350 9.81 0.39 42.58
CA GLU A 350 11.04 1.00 43.11
C GLU A 350 12.19 0.00 43.26
N SER A 351 11.87 -1.27 43.56
CA SER A 351 12.87 -2.32 43.70
C SER A 351 13.46 -2.83 42.38
N MET A 352 12.83 -2.51 41.23
CA MET A 352 13.28 -2.97 39.92
C MET A 352 14.55 -2.28 39.43
N ASP A 353 14.84 -1.04 39.84
CA ASP A 353 16.08 -0.33 39.49
C ASP A 353 17.32 -0.89 40.21
N ARG A 354 17.13 -1.76 41.20
CA ARG A 354 18.21 -2.30 42.07
C ARG A 354 18.69 -3.70 41.65
N ARG A 355 18.23 -4.20 40.50
CA ARG A 355 18.63 -5.47 39.90
C ARG A 355 19.24 -5.21 38.54
#